data_AF-A0A933C2R7-F1
#
_entry.id   AF-A0A933C2R7-F1
#
_cell.length_a   1.000
_cell.length_b   1.000
_cell.length_c   1.000
_cell.angle_alpha   90.00
_cell.angle_beta   90.00
_cell.angle_gamma   90.00
#
_symmetry.space_group_name_H-M   'P 1'
#
loop_
_entity.id
_entity.type
_entity.pdbx_description
1 polymer ?
#
loop_
_entity_poly.entity_id
_entity_poly.type
_entity_poly.pdbx_seq_one_letter_code
_entity_poly.pdbx_strand_id
1 'polypeptide(L)'
;MIADTHAEIFVNGKPLGTLLARRSLSLTVEQDRVKRWDLTGFLQPGKNVLAVQAANYDHFASAGINVLGYRVEPGGIYRTLVLDGKARVSTTSSEGWQRPEFDDRSWIPAVPKPYPALIAAPDFSQGRLSWIER
;
A
#
# COMPACT_ATOMS: atom_id res chain seq x y z
N MET A 1 -1.81 -0.78 -4.81
CA MET A 1 -2.12 -1.15 -3.42
C MET A 1 -3.53 -1.68 -3.37
N ILE A 2 -3.76 -2.66 -2.50
CA ILE A 2 -5.08 -3.10 -2.03
C ILE A 2 -5.13 -3.00 -0.51
N ALA A 3 -6.29 -2.65 0.05
CA ALA A 3 -6.52 -2.61 1.48
C ALA A 3 -7.98 -2.95 1.80
N ASP A 4 -8.22 -3.54 2.97
CA ASP A 4 -9.56 -3.86 3.48
C ASP A 4 -9.78 -3.19 4.85
N THR A 5 -10.70 -2.26 5.04
CA THR A 5 -11.66 -1.60 4.10
C THR A 5 -11.25 -0.18 3.72
N HIS A 6 -10.33 0.40 4.48
CA HIS A 6 -9.85 1.76 4.33
C HIS A 6 -8.34 1.82 4.53
N ALA A 7 -7.67 2.62 3.69
CA ALA A 7 -6.29 2.98 3.89
C ALA A 7 -6.00 4.41 3.45
N GLU A 8 -5.23 5.12 4.25
CA GLU A 8 -4.59 6.39 3.88
C GLU A 8 -3.12 6.14 3.67
N ILE A 9 -2.58 6.67 2.57
CA ILE A 9 -1.19 6.46 2.18
C ILE A 9 -0.43 7.79 2.20
N PHE A 10 0.78 7.74 2.74
CA PHE A 10 1.66 8.87 2.93
C PHE A 10 3.04 8.56 2.36
N VAL A 11 3.69 9.57 1.80
CA VAL A 11 5.10 9.48 1.39
C VAL A 11 5.85 10.62 2.04
N ASN A 12 6.85 10.29 2.84
CA ASN A 12 7.70 11.25 3.54
C ASN A 12 6.87 12.29 4.33
N GLY A 13 5.85 11.85 5.06
CA GLY A 13 4.96 12.73 5.82
C GLY A 13 3.84 13.41 5.03
N LYS A 14 3.88 13.38 3.70
CA LYS A 14 2.87 14.03 2.85
C LYS A 14 1.73 13.07 2.51
N PRO A 15 0.47 13.48 2.63
CA PRO A 15 -0.65 12.65 2.18
C PRO A 15 -0.59 12.47 0.67
N LEU A 16 -0.69 11.22 0.23
CA LEU A 16 -0.68 10.85 -1.18
C LEU A 16 -2.08 10.48 -1.67
N GLY A 17 -2.88 9.83 -0.82
CA GLY A 17 -4.29 9.55 -1.15
C GLY A 17 -4.97 8.56 -0.23
N THR A 18 -6.20 8.22 -0.59
CA THR A 18 -7.07 7.31 0.18
C THR A 18 -7.63 6.20 -0.70
N LEU A 19 -7.65 4.99 -0.14
CA LEU A 19 -8.38 3.84 -0.64
C LEU A 19 -9.53 3.58 0.32
N LEU A 20 -10.76 3.70 -0.17
CA LEU A 20 -11.97 3.31 0.54
C LEU A 20 -12.78 2.47 -0.42
N ALA A 21 -12.85 1.17 -0.17
CA ALA A 21 -13.61 0.28 -1.03
C ALA A 21 -14.08 -0.92 -0.22
N ARG A 22 -15.41 -1.01 -0.06
CA ARG A 22 -16.04 -2.13 0.64
C ARG A 22 -16.24 -3.27 -0.33
N ARG A 23 -15.88 -4.49 0.08
CA ARG A 23 -16.12 -5.70 -0.71
C ARG A 23 -17.61 -5.78 -1.10
N SER A 24 -17.87 -6.05 -2.37
CA SER A 24 -19.24 -6.20 -2.87
C SER A 24 -19.33 -7.18 -4.04
N LEU A 25 -20.53 -7.47 -4.51
CA LEU A 25 -20.76 -8.28 -5.71
C LEU A 25 -20.66 -7.45 -7.01
N SER A 26 -20.41 -6.14 -6.93
CA SER A 26 -20.24 -5.27 -8.10
C SER A 26 -18.81 -5.36 -8.63
N LEU A 27 -18.67 -5.65 -9.93
CA LEU A 27 -17.37 -5.69 -10.60
C LEU A 27 -16.64 -4.34 -10.52
N THR A 28 -17.36 -3.23 -10.70
CA THR A 28 -16.80 -1.88 -10.64
C THR A 28 -16.22 -1.58 -9.25
N VAL A 29 -16.97 -1.88 -8.20
CA VAL A 29 -16.52 -1.68 -6.82
C VAL A 29 -15.29 -2.54 -6.53
N GLU A 30 -15.22 -3.73 -7.10
CA GLU A 30 -14.11 -4.66 -6.88
C GLU A 30 -12.84 -4.23 -7.62
N GLN A 31 -12.98 -3.55 -8.75
CA GLN A 31 -11.87 -2.88 -9.45
C GLN A 31 -11.35 -1.68 -8.64
N ASP A 32 -12.23 -0.93 -7.98
CA ASP A 32 -11.85 0.22 -7.13
C ASP A 32 -11.09 -0.16 -5.85
N ARG A 33 -11.08 -1.46 -5.49
CA ARG A 33 -10.32 -2.00 -4.36
C ARG A 33 -8.82 -2.05 -4.60
N VAL A 34 -8.37 -1.85 -5.84
CA VAL A 34 -6.96 -1.75 -6.18
C VAL A 34 -6.66 -0.36 -6.74
N LYS A 35 -5.86 0.43 -6.03
CA LYS A 35 -5.47 1.78 -6.46
C LYS A 35 -3.99 1.92 -6.76
N ARG A 36 -3.68 2.85 -7.65
CA ARG A 36 -2.32 3.23 -8.07
C ARG A 36 -2.13 4.74 -7.88
N TRP A 37 -0.92 5.10 -7.48
CA TRP A 37 -0.46 6.48 -7.41
C TRP A 37 0.92 6.61 -8.04
N ASP A 38 1.22 7.77 -8.60
CA ASP A 38 2.57 8.15 -8.99
C ASP A 38 3.27 8.78 -7.77
N LEU A 39 4.42 8.23 -7.39
CA LEU A 39 5.20 8.68 -6.23
C LEU A 39 6.26 9.71 -6.61
N THR A 40 6.53 9.94 -7.90
CA THR A 40 7.72 10.65 -8.40
C THR A 40 7.90 12.02 -7.75
N GLY A 41 6.82 12.80 -7.62
CA GLY A 41 6.86 14.14 -7.00
C GLY A 41 6.96 14.15 -5.46
N PHE A 42 6.90 12.99 -4.81
CA PHE A 42 6.95 12.86 -3.34
C PHE A 42 8.28 12.31 -2.85
N LEU A 43 9.08 11.73 -3.75
CA LEU A 43 10.37 11.14 -3.40
C LEU A 43 11.44 12.21 -3.17
N GLN A 44 12.42 11.87 -2.34
CA GLN A 44 13.60 12.68 -2.06
C GLN A 44 14.89 11.85 -2.22
N PRO A 45 16.06 12.48 -2.38
CA PRO A 45 17.33 11.77 -2.32
C PRO A 45 17.51 11.02 -0.98
N GLY A 46 18.01 9.79 -1.03
CA GLY A 46 18.27 8.97 0.17
C GLY A 46 17.04 8.26 0.73
N LYS A 47 16.86 8.29 2.06
CA LYS A 47 15.79 7.57 2.75
C LYS A 47 14.43 8.15 2.37
N ASN A 48 13.54 7.27 1.92
CA ASN A 48 12.12 7.56 1.73
C ASN A 48 11.30 6.62 2.60
N VAL A 49 10.18 7.11 3.11
CA VAL A 49 9.22 6.32 3.88
C VAL A 49 7.88 6.33 3.18
N LEU A 50 7.37 5.13 2.92
CA LEU A 50 5.97 4.89 2.59
C LEU A 50 5.25 4.48 3.87
N ALA A 51 4.26 5.25 4.26
CA ALA A 51 3.48 5.04 5.47
C ALA A 51 2.02 4.77 5.09
N VAL A 52 1.37 3.85 5.80
CA VAL A 52 -0.03 3.48 5.55
C VAL A 52 -0.78 3.39 6.87
N GLN A 53 -1.87 4.13 6.98
CA GLN A 53 -2.83 3.97 8.06
C GLN A 53 -3.99 3.13 7.53
N ALA A 54 -4.19 1.94 8.08
CA ALA A 54 -5.23 1.03 7.65
C ALA A 54 -6.28 0.84 8.73
N ALA A 55 -7.55 0.82 8.33
CA ALA A 55 -8.67 0.52 9.20
C ALA A 55 -9.59 -0.51 8.51
N ASN A 56 -10.10 -1.45 9.30
CA ASN A 56 -11.17 -2.33 8.87
C ASN A 56 -12.44 -2.03 9.67
N TYR A 57 -13.51 -1.71 8.95
CA TYR A 57 -14.81 -1.37 9.50
C TYR A 57 -15.80 -2.55 9.47
N ASP A 58 -15.42 -3.71 8.96
CA ASP A 58 -16.23 -4.92 9.04
C ASP A 58 -16.04 -5.61 10.40
N HIS A 59 -17.13 -6.17 10.96
CA HIS A 59 -17.12 -6.85 12.25
C HIS A 59 -16.19 -8.07 12.23
N PHE A 60 -15.34 -8.20 13.27
CA PHE A 60 -14.39 -9.31 13.50
C PHE A 60 -13.28 -9.50 12.46
N ALA A 61 -12.99 -8.48 11.63
CA ALA A 61 -11.93 -8.53 10.63
C ALA A 61 -10.70 -7.70 11.05
N SER A 62 -9.51 -8.10 10.60
CA SER A 62 -8.29 -7.29 10.73
C SER A 62 -8.15 -6.35 9.54
N ALA A 63 -7.56 -5.18 9.75
CA ALA A 63 -7.06 -4.37 8.63
C ALA A 63 -5.87 -5.10 7.98
N GLY A 64 -5.87 -5.13 6.66
CA GLY A 64 -4.80 -5.73 5.87
C GLY A 64 -4.50 -4.85 4.66
N ILE A 65 -3.23 -4.80 4.27
CA ILE A 65 -2.76 -4.06 3.11
C ILE A 65 -1.81 -4.91 2.29
N ASN A 66 -1.75 -4.67 0.99
CA ASN A 66 -0.69 -5.16 0.13
C ASN A 66 -0.27 -4.05 -0.83
N VAL A 67 1.03 -3.79 -0.89
CA VAL A 67 1.64 -2.77 -1.74
C VAL A 67 2.66 -3.43 -2.66
N LEU A 68 2.48 -3.15 -3.94
CA LEU A 68 3.46 -3.40 -4.98
C LEU A 68 3.79 -2.05 -5.63
N GLY A 69 5.07 -1.71 -5.64
CA GLY A 69 5.61 -0.51 -6.22
C GLY A 69 6.69 -0.83 -7.24
N TYR A 70 6.96 0.14 -8.11
CA TYR A 70 8.01 0.02 -9.11
C TYR A 70 8.79 1.32 -9.19
N ARG A 71 10.11 1.22 -9.16
CA ARG A 71 11.02 2.32 -9.47
C ARG A 71 11.55 2.11 -10.89
N VAL A 72 11.40 3.11 -11.73
CA VAL A 72 12.00 3.13 -13.06
C VAL A 72 13.42 3.67 -12.93
N GLU A 73 14.40 2.87 -13.34
CA GLU A 73 15.81 3.26 -13.44
C GLU A 73 16.13 3.77 -14.87
N PRO A 74 17.23 4.50 -15.06
CA PRO A 74 17.71 4.86 -16.39
C PRO A 74 17.79 3.63 -17.29
N GLY A 75 17.34 3.78 -18.55
CA GLY A 75 17.22 2.67 -19.49
C GLY A 75 15.92 1.86 -19.38
N GLY A 76 14.96 2.28 -18.55
CA GLY A 76 13.63 1.66 -18.47
C GLY A 76 13.56 0.40 -17.62
N ILE A 77 14.57 0.15 -16.78
CA ILE A 77 14.61 -1.02 -15.90
C ILE A 77 13.67 -0.77 -14.71
N TYR A 78 12.72 -1.67 -14.49
CA TYR A 78 11.82 -1.60 -13.34
C TYR A 78 12.41 -2.38 -12.16
N ARG A 79 12.64 -1.71 -11.03
CA ARG A 79 12.89 -2.37 -9.75
C ARG A 79 11.62 -2.45 -8.92
N THR A 80 11.28 -3.66 -8.52
CA THR A 80 10.10 -3.92 -7.69
C THR A 80 10.36 -3.52 -6.25
N LEU A 81 9.37 -2.85 -5.66
CA LEU A 81 9.25 -2.56 -4.23
C LEU A 81 8.08 -3.39 -3.72
N VAL A 82 8.34 -4.37 -2.86
CA VAL A 82 7.30 -5.21 -2.27
C VAL A 82 7.18 -4.88 -0.80
N LEU A 83 5.95 -4.75 -0.30
CA LEU A 83 5.71 -4.75 1.13
C LEU A 83 6.03 -6.15 1.66
N ASP A 84 7.20 -6.30 2.28
CA ASP A 84 7.64 -7.56 2.88
C ASP A 84 7.42 -7.55 4.40
N GLY A 85 7.78 -8.67 5.06
CA GLY A 85 7.65 -8.83 6.51
C GLY A 85 8.56 -7.91 7.34
N LYS A 86 9.36 -7.02 6.71
CA LYS A 86 10.16 -6.02 7.43
C LYS A 86 9.36 -4.76 7.75
N ALA A 87 8.16 -4.62 7.19
CA ALA A 87 7.24 -3.56 7.58
C ALA A 87 6.95 -3.63 9.08
N ARG A 88 6.88 -2.46 9.71
CA ARG A 88 6.57 -2.30 11.12
C ARG A 88 5.14 -1.80 11.28
N VAL A 89 4.42 -2.27 12.29
CA VAL A 89 3.02 -1.92 12.55
C VAL A 89 2.79 -1.57 14.02
N SER A 90 1.89 -0.62 14.24
CA SER A 90 1.40 -0.22 15.55
C SER A 90 -0.11 0.05 15.47
N THR A 91 -0.82 -0.20 16.58
CA THR A 91 -2.23 0.18 16.74
C THR A 91 -2.38 1.59 17.32
N THR A 92 -1.28 2.22 17.73
CA THR A 92 -1.23 3.61 18.19
C THR A 92 -0.37 4.44 17.26
N SER A 93 -0.82 5.67 17.00
CA SER A 93 -0.06 6.65 16.23
C SER A 93 0.61 7.64 17.18
N SER A 94 1.86 7.97 16.88
CA SER A 94 2.57 9.12 17.47
C SER A 94 2.72 10.21 16.43
N GLU A 95 2.84 11.47 16.85
CA GLU A 95 3.01 12.57 15.90
C GLU A 95 4.23 12.31 14.99
N GLY A 96 4.07 12.59 13.69
CA GLY A 96 5.15 12.45 12.72
C GLY A 96 5.50 11.01 12.31
N TRP A 97 4.73 9.98 12.70
CA TRP A 97 5.04 8.58 12.38
C TRP A 97 5.20 8.29 10.88
N GLN A 98 4.65 9.12 10.00
CA GLN A 98 4.76 8.96 8.54
C GLN A 98 6.06 9.53 7.94
N ARG A 99 6.93 10.12 8.77
CA ARG A 99 8.12 10.86 8.30
C ARG A 99 9.40 10.01 8.35
N PRO A 100 10.39 10.27 7.49
CA PRO A 100 11.63 9.49 7.44
C PRO A 100 12.46 9.45 8.72
N GLU A 101 12.36 10.47 9.55
CA GLU A 101 13.07 10.62 10.82
C GLU A 101 12.44 9.85 11.99
N PHE A 102 11.21 9.32 11.82
CA PHE A 102 10.53 8.59 12.87
C PHE A 102 11.24 7.28 13.22
N ASP A 103 11.32 6.99 14.52
CA ASP A 103 11.89 5.76 15.06
C ASP A 103 10.79 4.73 15.34
N ASP A 104 10.65 3.77 14.44
CA ASP A 104 9.65 2.69 14.50
C ASP A 104 10.18 1.42 15.20
N ARG A 105 11.34 1.47 15.86
CA ARG A 105 11.94 0.26 16.46
C ARG A 105 11.07 -0.40 17.54
N SER A 106 10.20 0.35 18.21
CA SER A 106 9.25 -0.16 19.20
C SER A 106 8.02 -0.84 18.58
N TRP A 107 7.79 -0.66 17.28
CA TRP A 107 6.67 -1.27 16.58
C TRP A 107 6.94 -2.74 16.28
N ILE A 108 5.88 -3.52 16.23
CA ILE A 108 5.99 -4.96 15.97
C ILE A 108 6.12 -5.22 14.46
N PRO A 109 6.75 -6.32 14.04
CA PRO A 109 6.76 -6.71 12.63
C PRO A 109 5.34 -6.98 12.10
N ALA A 110 5.11 -6.64 10.84
CA ALA A 110 3.91 -7.04 10.13
C ALA A 110 3.86 -8.57 9.97
N VAL A 111 2.67 -9.14 10.14
CA VAL A 111 2.44 -10.58 9.98
C VAL A 111 1.74 -10.83 8.63
N PRO A 112 2.33 -11.64 7.72
CA PRO A 112 1.67 -12.03 6.49
C PRO A 112 0.37 -12.78 6.79
N LYS A 113 -0.70 -12.46 6.05
CA LYS A 113 -1.96 -13.20 6.10
C LYS A 113 -2.32 -13.71 4.70
N PRO A 114 -2.79 -14.95 4.56
CA PRO A 114 -3.35 -15.43 3.30
C PRO A 114 -4.49 -14.53 2.85
N TYR A 115 -4.54 -14.26 1.55
CA TYR A 115 -5.61 -13.51 0.92
C TYR A 115 -6.35 -14.41 -0.07
N PRO A 116 -7.69 -14.47 -0.05
CA PRO A 116 -8.44 -15.49 -0.78
C PRO A 116 -8.52 -15.24 -2.29
N ALA A 117 -8.09 -14.07 -2.77
CA ALA A 117 -8.08 -13.73 -4.17
C ALA A 117 -6.66 -13.53 -4.68
N LEU A 118 -6.42 -13.91 -5.95
CA LEU A 118 -5.18 -13.58 -6.62
C LEU A 118 -5.22 -12.11 -7.04
N ILE A 119 -4.16 -11.37 -6.71
CA ILE A 119 -3.99 -9.99 -7.17
C ILE A 119 -2.95 -10.01 -8.29
N ALA A 120 -3.41 -9.74 -9.51
CA ALA A 120 -2.51 -9.69 -10.64
C ALA A 120 -1.62 -8.43 -10.56
N ALA A 121 -0.32 -8.63 -10.78
CA ALA A 121 0.63 -7.53 -10.90
C ALA A 121 0.30 -6.67 -12.13
N PRO A 122 0.57 -5.35 -12.10
CA PRO A 122 0.39 -4.52 -13.26
C PRO A 122 1.39 -4.92 -14.36
N ASP A 123 0.99 -4.71 -15.61
CA ASP A 123 1.87 -4.80 -16.76
C ASP A 123 1.90 -3.45 -17.47
N PHE A 124 2.89 -2.64 -17.13
CA PHE A 124 3.03 -1.29 -17.68
C PHE A 124 3.39 -1.28 -19.16
N SER A 125 3.96 -2.38 -19.70
CA SER A 125 4.25 -2.47 -21.14
C SER A 125 2.96 -2.55 -21.96
N GLN A 126 1.90 -3.10 -21.36
CA GLN A 126 0.57 -3.24 -21.97
C GLN A 126 -0.44 -2.22 -21.43
N GLY A 127 -0.02 -1.28 -20.58
CA GLY A 127 -0.92 -0.34 -19.92
C GLY A 127 -1.91 -0.99 -18.94
N ARG A 128 -1.66 -2.23 -18.52
CA ARG A 128 -2.55 -3.00 -17.63
C ARG A 128 -2.26 -2.66 -16.18
N LEU A 129 -3.28 -2.24 -15.45
CA LEU A 129 -3.20 -1.99 -14.01
C LEU A 129 -3.25 -3.32 -13.24
N SER A 130 -3.05 -3.29 -11.92
CA SER A 130 -3.37 -4.44 -11.07
C SER A 130 -4.88 -4.62 -10.94
N TRP A 131 -5.32 -5.87 -10.84
CA TRP A 131 -6.71 -6.22 -10.60
C TRP A 131 -6.81 -7.47 -9.72
N ILE A 132 -8.02 -7.73 -9.23
CA ILE A 132 -8.37 -8.96 -8.52
C ILE A 132 -8.81 -9.98 -9.58
N GLU A 133 -8.07 -11.07 -9.73
CA GLU A 133 -8.44 -12.17 -10.64
C GLU A 133 -9.70 -12.88 -10.12
N ARG A 134 -10.59 -13.27 -11.03
CA ARG A 134 -11.84 -13.99 -10.73
C ARG A 134 -12.02 -15.19 -11.64
#